data_AF-A0A7Y0XBK9-F1
#
_entry.id   AF-A0A7Y0XBK9-F1
#
_cell.length_a   1.000
_cell.length_b   1.000
_cell.length_c   1.000
_cell.angle_alpha   90.00
_cell.angle_beta   90.00
_cell.angle_gamma   90.00
#
_symmetry.space_group_name_H-M   'P 1'
#
loop_
_entity.id
_entity.type
_entity.pdbx_description
1 polymer ?
#
loop_
_entity_poly.entity_id
_entity_poly.type
_entity_poly.pdbx_seq_one_letter_code
_entity_poly.pdbx_strand_id
1 'polypeptide(L)'
;SNMTPEYGASAGMFYIDEQTINYLKLTGRDAEQVALVEQYAKQTGLWADALETAQYERVLEFDLSQVERNLAGPSNPHRRLPTSQLA
;
A
#
# COMPACT_ATOMS: atom_id res chain seq x y z
N SER A 1 0.16 4.88 2.30
CA SER A 1 1.44 5.44 2.77
C SER A 1 1.60 6.93 2.52
N ASN A 2 1.45 7.45 1.29
CA ASN A 2 1.64 8.90 1.05
C ASN A 2 0.64 9.76 1.84
N MET A 3 -0.65 9.43 1.76
CA MET A 3 -1.71 10.15 2.49
C MET A 3 -1.87 9.74 3.97
N THR A 4 -0.83 9.19 4.60
CA THR A 4 -0.92 8.75 6.02
C THR A 4 -1.27 9.90 6.98
N PRO A 5 -0.66 11.09 6.84
CA PRO A 5 -0.99 12.24 7.69
C PRO A 5 -2.49 12.61 7.68
N GLU A 6 -3.16 12.43 6.54
CA GLU A 6 -4.54 12.85 6.32
C GLU A 6 -5.56 12.02 7.12
N TYR A 7 -5.27 10.76 7.44
CA TYR A 7 -6.13 9.93 8.28
C TYR A 7 -5.58 9.73 9.71
N GLY A 8 -4.52 10.47 10.08
CA GLY A 8 -4.03 10.58 11.45
C GLY A 8 -3.28 9.36 12.00
N ALA A 9 -2.86 8.42 11.15
CA ALA A 9 -2.02 7.30 11.59
C ALA A 9 -0.54 7.71 11.72
N SER A 10 0.23 7.00 12.55
CA SER A 10 1.67 7.24 12.68
C SER A 10 2.47 6.79 11.45
N ALA A 11 2.08 5.68 10.83
CA ALA A 11 2.70 5.14 9.62
C ALA A 11 1.68 4.33 8.80
N GLY A 12 1.87 4.30 7.49
CA GLY A 12 1.18 3.38 6.58
C GLY A 12 2.22 2.49 5.91
N MET A 13 2.21 1.20 6.25
CA MET A 13 3.16 0.21 5.74
C MET A 13 2.47 -0.79 4.82
N PHE A 14 3.22 -1.25 3.82
CA PHE A 14 2.85 -2.36 2.97
C PHE A 14 3.93 -3.43 3.12
N TYR A 15 3.53 -4.70 3.12
CA TYR A 15 4.46 -5.82 3.19
C TYR A 15 5.35 -5.88 1.94
N ILE A 16 6.49 -6.56 2.05
CA ILE A 16 7.36 -6.83 0.90
C ILE A 16 6.85 -8.08 0.19
N ASP A 17 6.68 -7.99 -1.12
CA ASP A 17 6.18 -9.05 -1.98
C ASP A 17 6.86 -9.04 -3.36
N GLU A 18 6.37 -9.88 -4.27
CA GLU A 18 6.88 -9.94 -5.64
C GLU A 18 6.71 -8.62 -6.39
N GLN A 19 5.64 -7.85 -6.14
CA GLN A 19 5.45 -6.54 -6.77
C GLN A 19 6.54 -5.56 -6.34
N THR A 20 6.92 -5.59 -5.07
CA THR A 20 8.05 -4.81 -4.54
C THR A 20 9.35 -5.18 -5.27
N ILE A 21 9.64 -6.47 -5.45
CA ILE A 21 10.83 -6.96 -6.18
C ILE A 21 10.80 -6.54 -7.65
N ASN A 22 9.65 -6.67 -8.32
CA ASN A 22 9.46 -6.27 -9.70
C ASN A 22 9.67 -4.75 -9.87
N TYR A 23 9.20 -3.95 -8.92
CA TYR A 23 9.43 -2.51 -8.92
C TYR A 23 10.92 -2.15 -8.76
N LEU A 24 11.65 -2.83 -7.88
CA LEU A 24 13.10 -2.62 -7.73
C LEU A 24 13.87 -2.96 -9.01
N LYS A 25 13.52 -4.07 -9.68
CA LYS A 25 14.08 -4.43 -11.00
C LYS A 25 13.75 -3.37 -12.05
N LEU A 26 12.47 -2.98 -12.15
CA LEU A 26 11.99 -1.98 -13.12
C LEU A 26 12.69 -0.63 -12.96
N THR A 27 12.98 -0.23 -11.72
CA THR A 27 13.68 1.02 -11.41
C THR A 27 15.21 0.91 -11.48
N GLY A 28 15.73 -0.20 -12.02
CA GLY A 28 17.14 -0.35 -12.36
C GLY A 28 18.05 -0.62 -11.16
N ARG A 29 17.54 -1.28 -10.10
CA ARG A 29 18.41 -1.74 -9.01
C ARG A 29 19.22 -2.96 -9.44
N ASP A 30 20.45 -3.02 -8.97
CA ASP A 30 21.38 -4.11 -9.29
C ASP A 30 20.81 -5.46 -8.87
N ALA A 31 21.07 -6.50 -9.67
CA ALA A 31 20.53 -7.83 -9.43
C ALA A 31 20.94 -8.39 -8.05
N GLU A 32 22.17 -8.11 -7.61
CA GLU A 32 22.66 -8.51 -6.29
C GLU A 32 21.89 -7.82 -5.16
N GLN A 33 21.59 -6.52 -5.31
CA GLN A 33 20.81 -5.76 -4.32
C GLN A 33 19.36 -6.27 -4.25
N VAL A 34 18.75 -6.55 -5.41
CA VAL A 34 17.38 -7.10 -5.46
C VAL A 34 17.32 -8.47 -4.77
N ALA A 35 18.29 -9.34 -5.05
CA ALA A 35 18.39 -10.65 -4.41
C ALA A 35 18.58 -10.54 -2.90
N LEU A 36 19.44 -9.61 -2.45
CA LEU A 36 19.66 -9.36 -1.02
C LEU A 36 18.37 -8.91 -0.32
N VAL A 37 17.62 -7.98 -0.91
CA VAL A 37 16.35 -7.49 -0.34
C VAL A 37 15.35 -8.63 -0.21
N GLU A 38 15.19 -9.45 -1.25
CA GLU A 38 14.26 -10.58 -1.22
C GLU A 38 14.64 -11.61 -0.16
N GLN A 39 15.91 -12.02 -0.11
CA GLN A 39 16.41 -13.00 0.87
C GLN A 39 16.25 -12.49 2.30
N TYR A 40 16.66 -11.24 2.54
CA TYR A 40 16.56 -10.63 3.86
C TYR A 40 15.10 -10.53 4.33
N ALA A 41 14.19 -10.06 3.48
CA ALA A 41 12.78 -9.93 3.81
C ALA A 41 12.14 -11.28 4.15
N LYS A 42 12.46 -12.33 3.37
CA LYS A 42 11.99 -13.70 3.64
C LYS A 42 12.55 -14.25 4.94
N GLN A 43 13.84 -14.06 5.22
CA GLN A 43 14.49 -14.59 6.41
C GLN A 43 14.05 -13.88 7.71
N THR A 44 13.71 -12.60 7.63
CA THR A 44 13.31 -11.78 8.79
C THR A 44 11.80 -11.72 9.03
N GLY A 45 11.00 -12.42 8.22
CA GLY A 45 9.54 -12.46 8.36
C GLY A 45 8.85 -11.16 7.92
N LEU A 46 9.48 -10.38 7.03
CA LEU A 46 8.91 -9.16 6.45
C LEU A 46 8.21 -9.41 5.09
N TRP A 47 8.28 -10.64 4.59
CA TRP A 47 7.63 -11.06 3.36
C TRP A 47 6.12 -11.30 3.57
N ALA A 48 5.30 -11.01 2.56
CA ALA A 48 3.83 -11.05 2.61
C ALA A 48 3.26 -12.30 3.31
N ASP A 49 3.64 -13.49 2.86
CA ASP A 49 3.12 -14.77 3.36
C ASP A 49 3.38 -14.97 4.86
N ALA A 50 4.50 -14.43 5.38
CA ALA A 50 4.84 -14.52 6.80
C ALA A 50 3.92 -13.67 7.69
N LEU A 51 3.21 -12.71 7.09
CA LEU A 51 2.31 -11.79 7.78
C LEU A 51 0.83 -12.22 7.70
N GLU A 52 0.49 -13.31 6.99
CA GLU A 52 -0.89 -13.82 6.89
C GLU A 52 -1.51 -14.13 8.27
N THR A 53 -0.69 -14.57 9.22
CA THR A 53 -1.13 -14.89 10.59
C THR A 53 -0.89 -13.75 11.59
N ALA A 54 -0.56 -12.56 11.12
CA ALA A 54 -0.33 -11.41 12.00
C ALA A 54 -1.63 -11.03 12.74
N GLN A 55 -1.51 -10.73 14.03
CA GLN A 55 -2.65 -10.32 14.86
C GLN A 55 -2.70 -8.80 14.92
N TYR A 56 -3.82 -8.24 14.46
CA TYR A 56 -4.09 -6.80 14.50
C TYR A 56 -5.16 -6.52 15.55
N GLU A 57 -5.01 -5.43 16.29
CA GLU A 57 -6.02 -4.97 17.26
C GLU A 57 -7.37 -4.73 16.58
N ARG A 58 -7.34 -4.22 15.34
CA ARG A 58 -8.51 -4.02 14.50
C ARG A 58 -8.18 -4.31 13.04
N VAL A 59 -9.04 -5.11 12.39
CA VAL A 59 -9.00 -5.35 10.95
C VAL A 59 -10.13 -4.55 10.29
N LEU A 60 -9.79 -3.86 9.20
CA LEU A 60 -10.75 -3.14 8.36
C LEU A 60 -10.72 -3.78 6.97
N GLU A 61 -11.90 -4.11 6.45
CA GLU A 61 -12.06 -4.66 5.10
C GLU A 61 -12.50 -3.57 4.13
N PHE A 62 -11.95 -3.61 2.92
CA PHE A 62 -12.28 -2.66 1.87
C PHE A 62 -12.34 -3.36 0.51
N ASP A 63 -13.54 -3.47 -0.04
CA ASP A 63 -13.77 -4.05 -1.35
C ASP A 63 -13.40 -3.05 -2.47
N LEU A 64 -12.28 -3.34 -3.14
CA LEU A 64 -11.77 -2.51 -4.23
C LEU A 64 -12.71 -2.47 -5.44
N SER A 65 -13.61 -3.44 -5.62
CA SER A 65 -14.57 -3.44 -6.73
C SER A 65 -15.65 -2.36 -6.59
N GLN A 66 -15.88 -1.85 -5.37
CA GLN A 66 -16.79 -0.75 -5.09
C GLN A 66 -16.15 0.63 -5.37
N VAL A 67 -14.85 0.69 -5.70
CA VAL A 67 -14.17 1.96 -5.93
C VAL A 67 -14.56 2.54 -7.27
N GLU A 68 -15.12 3.74 -7.26
CA GLU A 68 -15.39 4.54 -8.45
C GLU A 68 -14.41 5.71 -8.60
N ARG A 69 -14.41 6.30 -9.80
CA ARG A 69 -13.67 7.54 -10.06
C ARG A 69 -14.23 8.66 -9.20
N ASN A 70 -13.35 9.33 -8.46
CA ASN A 70 -13.75 10.24 -7.40
C ASN A 70 -12.85 11.47 -7.39
N LEU A 71 -13.42 12.62 -7.02
CA LEU A 71 -12.70 13.85 -6.74
C LEU A 71 -12.80 14.19 -5.25
N ALA A 72 -11.90 15.03 -4.77
CA ALA A 72 -11.95 15.57 -3.42
C ALA A 72 -11.92 17.10 -3.45
N GLY A 73 -12.81 17.77 -2.72
CA GLY A 73 -12.84 19.23 -2.63
C GLY A 73 -14.25 19.86 -2.70
N PRO A 74 -14.35 21.16 -3.03
CA PRO A 74 -13.27 22.06 -3.47
C PRO A 74 -12.37 22.59 -2.34
N SER A 75 -12.80 22.54 -1.08
CA SER A 75 -12.10 23.15 0.06
C SER A 75 -11.79 22.20 1.21
N ASN A 76 -12.20 20.93 1.13
CA ASN A 76 -11.89 19.89 2.11
C ASN A 76 -11.44 18.61 1.40
N PRO A 77 -10.20 18.13 1.60
CA PRO A 77 -9.68 16.91 0.95
C PRO A 77 -10.42 15.62 1.38
N HIS A 78 -11.17 15.65 2.47
CA HIS A 78 -12.01 14.53 2.90
C HIS A 78 -13.39 14.52 2.24
N ARG A 79 -13.80 15.61 1.58
CA ARG A 79 -15.08 15.68 0.89
C ARG A 79 -14.97 14.99 -0.47
N ARG A 80 -15.40 13.74 -0.52
CA ARG A 80 -15.51 12.92 -1.73
C ARG A 80 -16.67 13.38 -2.62
N LEU A 81 -16.45 13.42 -3.93
CA LEU A 81 -17.45 13.72 -4.96
C LEU A 81 -17.23 12.76 -6.15
N PRO A 82 -18.06 11.72 -6.30
CA PRO A 82 -18.01 10.82 -7.44
C PRO A 82 -18.08 11.59 -8.76
N THR A 83 -17.26 11.23 -9.74
CA THR A 83 -17.28 11.92 -11.04
C THR A 83 -18.59 11.70 -11.78
N SER A 84 -19.33 10.64 -11.44
CA SER A 84 -20.69 10.35 -11.93
C SER A 84 -21.72 11.42 -11.52
N GLN A 85 -21.42 12.24 -10.51
CA GLN A 85 -22.28 13.33 -10.02
C GLN A 85 -21.85 14.71 -10.54
N LEU A 86 -20.83 14.77 -11.40
CA LEU A 86 -20.46 16.00 -12.11
C LEU A 86 -21.41 16.13 -13.33
N ALA A 87 -22.32 17.09 -13.25
CA ALA A 87 -23.17 17.48 -14.38
C ALA A 87 -22.37 18.19 -15.48
#